data_AF-A0A841HD29-F1
#
_entry.id   AF-A0A841HD29-F1
#
_cell.length_a   1.000
_cell.length_b   1.000
_cell.length_c   1.000
_cell.angle_alpha   90.00
_cell.angle_beta   90.00
_cell.angle_gamma   90.00
#
_symmetry.space_group_name_H-M   'P 1'
#
loop_
_entity.id
_entity.type
_entity.pdbx_description
1 polymer ?
#
loop_
_entity_poly.entity_id
_entity_poly.type
_entity_poly.pdbx_seq_one_letter_code
_entity_poly.pdbx_strand_id
1 'polypeptide(L)'
;MGDITDHDHGLQVTVNGKQGQRTVLLIPSVPYVRDWLDEHPAESDRDAPLWSKLTQPEGISYRMLTKMFKKPADRAEVDKPVTLTNFRKSSASYHASKGLSQAHLESRYGWVRGSTTASRYVTIFGRDAAIRPTGRWPRRTGLRCAPRGDTGVPRRGRSP
;
A
#
# COMPACT_ATOMS: atom_id res chain seq x y z
N MET A 1 15.25 14.46 1.28
CA MET A 1 14.28 13.39 1.60
C MET A 1 14.84 12.40 2.62
N GLY A 2 14.53 12.52 3.92
CA GLY A 2 15.07 11.65 4.98
C GLY A 2 14.48 10.23 5.11
N ASP A 3 13.28 9.99 4.58
CA ASP A 3 12.50 8.77 4.84
C ASP A 3 12.84 7.58 3.93
N ILE A 4 13.69 7.80 2.92
CA ILE A 4 14.13 6.80 1.94
C ILE A 4 15.59 6.46 2.21
N THR A 5 15.90 5.17 2.29
CA THR A 5 17.27 4.66 2.41
C THR A 5 17.52 3.61 1.33
N ASP A 6 18.75 3.53 0.81
CA ASP A 6 19.14 2.43 -0.07
C ASP A 6 19.20 1.09 0.69
N HIS A 7 19.02 0.00 -0.05
CA HIS A 7 19.21 -1.39 0.39
C HIS A 7 19.82 -2.18 -0.77
N ASP A 8 20.51 -3.27 -0.44
CA ASP A 8 21.14 -4.19 -1.40
C ASP A 8 20.19 -4.73 -2.50
N HIS A 9 18.87 -4.61 -2.30
CA HIS A 9 17.86 -5.17 -3.20
C HIS A 9 16.83 -4.13 -3.67
N GLY A 10 17.05 -2.83 -3.39
CA GLY A 10 16.17 -1.76 -3.81
C GLY A 10 16.17 -0.57 -2.86
N LEU A 11 15.05 0.14 -2.79
CA LEU A 11 14.85 1.23 -1.85
C LEU A 11 14.05 0.76 -0.64
N GLN A 12 14.31 1.33 0.53
CA GLN A 12 13.51 1.13 1.73
C GLN A 12 12.86 2.45 2.10
N VAL A 13 11.59 2.36 2.51
CA VAL A 13 10.91 3.49 3.12
C VAL A 13 10.61 3.15 4.56
N THR A 14 11.06 4.04 5.44
CA THR A 14 10.73 3.98 6.86
C THR A 14 9.53 4.87 7.12
N VAL A 15 8.43 4.30 7.60
CA VAL A 15 7.19 5.03 7.87
C VAL A 15 6.84 4.90 9.35
N ASN A 16 6.61 6.04 10.01
CA ASN A 16 6.03 6.07 11.35
C ASN A 16 4.49 6.08 11.25
N GLY A 17 3.86 4.99 11.68
CA GLY A 17 2.41 4.83 11.61
C GLY A 17 1.75 4.70 12.98
N LYS A 18 0.41 4.63 12.99
CA LYS A 18 -0.41 4.43 14.21
C LYS A 18 0.02 3.23 15.06
N GLN A 19 0.62 2.21 14.45
CA GLN A 19 1.03 0.95 15.11
C GLN A 19 2.55 0.87 15.29
N GLY A 20 3.25 2.00 15.20
CA GLY A 20 4.70 2.09 15.29
C GLY A 20 5.39 2.26 13.93
N GLN A 21 6.72 2.32 14.00
CA GLN A 21 7.59 2.44 12.85
C GLN A 21 7.68 1.12 12.11
N ARG A 22 7.68 1.18 10.77
CA ARG A 22 7.90 0.02 9.91
C ARG A 22 8.73 0.41 8.70
N THR A 23 9.56 -0.53 8.27
CA THR A 23 10.37 -0.40 7.06
C THR A 23 9.79 -1.29 5.98
N VAL A 24 9.56 -0.71 4.80
CA VAL A 24 8.97 -1.41 3.65
C VAL A 24 9.95 -1.34 2.49
N LEU A 25 10.33 -2.51 1.97
CA LEU A 25 11.12 -2.61 0.74
C LEU A 25 10.25 -2.27 -0.48
N LEU A 26 10.75 -1.31 -1.26
CA LEU A 26 10.30 -0.91 -2.58
C LEU A 26 11.24 -1.52 -3.61
N ILE A 27 10.83 -2.65 -4.19
CA ILE A 27 11.61 -3.35 -5.23
C ILE A 27 11.13 -2.93 -6.64
N PRO A 28 9.83 -3.06 -7.00
CA PRO A 28 9.39 -2.69 -8.35
C PRO A 28 9.33 -1.18 -8.58
N SER A 29 9.33 -0.38 -7.52
CA SER A 29 9.14 1.07 -7.59
C SER A 29 10.45 1.85 -7.67
N VAL A 30 11.60 1.18 -7.54
CA VAL A 30 12.93 1.82 -7.51
C VAL A 30 13.18 2.78 -8.66
N PRO A 31 13.02 2.40 -9.95
CA PRO A 31 13.34 3.31 -11.05
C PRO A 31 12.48 4.57 -10.98
N TYR A 32 11.17 4.43 -10.81
CA TYR A 32 10.24 5.56 -10.74
C TYR A 32 10.49 6.50 -9.55
N VAL A 33 10.95 5.96 -8.43
CA VAL A 33 11.29 6.77 -7.26
C VAL A 33 12.60 7.52 -7.49
N ARG A 34 13.59 6.89 -8.13
CA ARG A 34 14.86 7.55 -8.48
C ARG A 34 14.65 8.67 -9.48
N ASP A 35 13.94 8.41 -10.59
CA ASP A 35 13.61 9.42 -11.58
C ASP A 35 12.93 10.65 -10.94
N TRP A 36 12.01 10.41 -9.99
CA TRP A 36 11.35 11.50 -9.26
C TRP A 36 12.29 12.25 -8.31
N LEU A 37 13.20 11.56 -7.63
CA LEU A 37 14.18 12.20 -6.75
C LEU A 37 15.13 13.11 -7.55
N ASP A 38 15.54 12.68 -8.74
CA ASP A 38 16.41 13.43 -9.64
C ASP A 38 15.70 14.68 -10.22
N GLU A 39 14.39 14.60 -10.47
CA GLU A 39 13.57 15.72 -10.96
C GLU A 39 13.00 16.61 -9.83
N HIS A 40 13.24 16.27 -8.56
CA HIS A 40 12.59 16.93 -7.43
C HIS A 40 13.02 18.41 -7.34
N PRO A 41 12.08 19.38 -7.19
CA PRO A 41 12.40 20.81 -7.15
C PRO A 41 13.27 21.25 -5.95
N ALA A 42 13.48 20.35 -4.99
CA ALA A 42 14.39 20.55 -3.85
C ALA A 42 15.12 19.24 -3.55
N GLU A 43 15.98 18.80 -4.48
CA GLU A 43 16.79 17.58 -4.36
C GLU A 43 17.68 17.58 -3.10
N SER A 44 18.30 18.74 -2.79
CA SER A 44 19.24 18.89 -1.67
C SER A 44 18.59 19.06 -0.30
N ASP A 45 17.28 19.31 -0.24
CA ASP A 45 16.57 19.55 1.02
C ASP A 45 16.12 18.22 1.65
N ARG A 46 16.59 17.96 2.88
CA ARG A 46 16.24 16.72 3.58
C ARG A 46 14.84 16.73 4.18
N ASP A 47 14.32 17.91 4.50
CA ASP A 47 13.05 18.16 5.16
C ASP A 47 11.91 18.47 4.16
N ALA A 48 12.26 18.67 2.89
CA ALA A 48 11.27 18.81 1.82
C ALA A 48 10.30 17.60 1.76
N PRO A 49 9.01 17.84 1.45
CA PRO A 49 8.04 16.76 1.34
C PRO A 49 8.32 15.88 0.13
N LEU A 50 8.40 14.55 0.33
CA LEU A 50 8.67 13.59 -0.76
C LEU A 50 7.75 13.75 -1.96
N TRP A 51 6.47 14.07 -1.73
CA TRP A 51 5.51 14.33 -2.80
C TRP A 51 5.15 15.80 -2.81
N SER A 52 5.77 16.53 -3.73
CA SER A 52 5.63 17.98 -3.90
C SER A 52 4.93 18.35 -5.21
N LYS A 53 4.67 19.64 -5.42
CA LYS A 53 4.32 20.17 -6.73
C LYS A 53 5.52 20.04 -7.67
N LEU A 54 5.27 19.94 -8.98
CA LEU A 54 6.35 19.75 -9.96
C LEU A 54 7.36 20.91 -10.00
N THR A 55 6.93 22.13 -9.69
CA THR A 55 7.76 23.34 -9.79
C THR A 55 8.11 23.95 -8.45
N GLN A 56 7.56 23.44 -7.35
CA GLN A 56 7.73 24.02 -6.02
C GLN A 56 7.79 22.91 -4.97
N PRO A 57 8.69 22.99 -3.97
CA PRO A 57 8.83 21.98 -2.92
C PRO A 57 7.71 22.06 -1.85
N GLU A 58 6.47 22.30 -2.28
CA GLU A 58 5.29 22.33 -1.44
C GLU A 58 4.51 21.03 -1.55
N GLY A 59 4.06 20.50 -0.41
CA GLY A 59 3.32 19.25 -0.36
C GLY A 59 2.01 19.30 -1.16
N ILE A 60 1.67 18.18 -1.80
CA ILE A 60 0.42 18.07 -2.54
C ILE A 60 -0.78 17.86 -1.59
N SER A 61 -1.93 18.44 -1.95
CA SER A 61 -3.17 18.20 -1.20
C SER A 61 -3.64 16.74 -1.35
N TYR A 62 -4.36 16.22 -0.34
CA TYR A 62 -4.96 14.88 -0.42
C TYR A 62 -5.91 14.72 -1.62
N ARG A 63 -6.60 15.79 -2.02
CA ARG A 63 -7.44 15.81 -3.22
C ARG A 63 -6.62 15.60 -4.49
N MET A 64 -5.44 16.23 -4.59
CA MET A 64 -4.54 16.04 -5.73
C MET A 64 -3.97 14.63 -5.75
N LEU A 65 -3.49 14.13 -4.60
CA LEU A 65 -2.99 12.76 -4.46
C LEU A 65 -4.03 11.74 -4.92
N THR A 66 -5.28 11.84 -4.48
CA THR A 66 -6.34 10.92 -4.92
C THR A 66 -6.69 11.08 -6.41
N LYS A 67 -6.61 12.30 -6.96
CA LYS A 67 -6.83 12.56 -8.39
C LYS A 67 -5.76 11.91 -9.28
N MET A 68 -4.51 11.85 -8.81
CA MET A 68 -3.41 11.17 -9.52
C MET A 68 -3.70 9.69 -9.78
N PHE A 69 -4.47 9.03 -8.92
CA PHE A 69 -4.87 7.63 -9.13
C PHE A 69 -6.17 7.49 -9.91
N LYS A 70 -7.17 8.34 -9.63
CA LYS A 70 -8.49 8.27 -10.28
C LYS A 70 -8.39 8.49 -11.79
N LYS A 71 -7.67 9.52 -12.24
CA LYS A 71 -7.56 9.84 -13.66
C LYS A 71 -6.98 8.69 -14.52
N PRO A 72 -5.84 8.06 -14.17
CA PRO A 72 -5.36 6.89 -14.89
C PRO A 72 -6.32 5.70 -14.82
N ALA A 73 -6.98 5.49 -13.68
CA ALA A 73 -7.93 4.40 -13.52
C ALA A 73 -9.19 4.57 -14.39
N ASP A 74 -9.70 5.81 -14.52
CA ASP A 74 -10.81 6.15 -15.42
C ASP A 74 -10.41 5.88 -16.88
N ARG A 75 -9.20 6.30 -17.28
CA ARG A 75 -8.65 6.02 -18.63
C ARG A 75 -8.43 4.54 -18.91
N ALA A 76 -8.12 3.77 -17.87
CA ALA A 76 -7.89 2.33 -17.95
C ALA A 76 -9.17 1.51 -17.68
N GLU A 77 -10.33 2.17 -17.58
CA GLU A 77 -11.64 1.55 -17.37
C GLU A 77 -11.67 0.60 -16.16
N VAL A 78 -11.08 1.05 -15.04
CA VAL A 78 -11.03 0.24 -13.82
C VAL A 78 -12.34 0.37 -13.04
N ASP A 79 -13.14 -0.70 -13.05
CA ASP A 79 -14.43 -0.75 -12.32
C ASP A 79 -14.29 -0.78 -10.79
N LYS A 80 -13.09 -1.09 -10.27
CA LYS A 80 -12.85 -1.25 -8.83
C LYS A 80 -12.64 0.10 -8.15
N PRO A 81 -13.02 0.25 -6.85
CA PRO A 81 -12.79 1.49 -6.11
C PRO A 81 -11.32 1.95 -6.11
N VAL A 82 -11.06 3.13 -6.65
CA VAL A 82 -9.72 3.71 -6.78
C VAL A 82 -9.41 4.57 -5.56
N THR A 83 -9.09 3.91 -4.44
CA THR A 83 -8.75 4.57 -3.17
C THR A 83 -7.46 3.98 -2.59
N LEU A 84 -6.70 4.80 -1.85
CA LEU A 84 -5.46 4.36 -1.18
C LEU A 84 -5.70 3.14 -0.27
N THR A 85 -6.84 3.13 0.44
CA THR A 85 -7.26 1.98 1.25
C THR A 85 -7.48 0.73 0.41
N ASN A 86 -8.07 0.87 -0.78
CA ASN A 86 -8.31 -0.27 -1.66
C ASN A 86 -7.00 -0.78 -2.30
N PHE A 87 -6.08 0.11 -2.67
CA PHE A 87 -4.75 -0.28 -3.12
C PHE A 87 -3.99 -1.06 -2.05
N ARG A 88 -4.04 -0.59 -0.80
CA ARG A 88 -3.45 -1.30 0.34
C ARG A 88 -4.03 -2.71 0.50
N LYS A 89 -5.35 -2.87 0.42
CA LYS A 89 -6.02 -4.19 0.51
C LYS A 89 -5.64 -5.10 -0.66
N SER A 90 -5.64 -4.56 -1.87
CA SER A 90 -5.27 -5.29 -3.09
C SER A 90 -3.81 -5.75 -3.06
N SER A 91 -2.91 -4.89 -2.55
CA SER A 91 -1.52 -5.24 -2.30
C SER A 91 -1.40 -6.40 -1.30
N ALA A 92 -2.15 -6.37 -0.19
CA ALA A 92 -2.13 -7.46 0.78
C ALA A 92 -2.63 -8.79 0.19
N SER A 93 -3.69 -8.76 -0.64
CA SER A 93 -4.13 -9.92 -1.43
C SER A 93 -3.04 -10.45 -2.36
N TYR A 94 -2.35 -9.55 -3.08
CA TYR A 94 -1.27 -9.94 -3.99
C TYR A 94 -0.11 -10.62 -3.25
N HIS A 95 0.31 -10.06 -2.12
CA HIS A 95 1.39 -10.65 -1.34
C HIS A 95 0.98 -11.99 -0.71
N ALA A 96 -0.25 -12.12 -0.22
CA ALA A 96 -0.76 -13.39 0.29
C ALA A 96 -0.84 -14.46 -0.80
N SER A 97 -1.26 -14.12 -2.02
CA SER A 97 -1.29 -15.07 -3.15
C SER A 97 0.10 -15.44 -3.66
N LYS A 98 1.13 -14.66 -3.33
CA LYS A 98 2.54 -14.99 -3.55
C LYS A 98 3.15 -15.82 -2.42
N GLY A 99 2.34 -16.26 -1.46
CA GLY A 99 2.80 -17.14 -0.36
C GLY A 99 3.50 -16.41 0.79
N LEU A 100 3.34 -15.08 0.93
CA LEU A 100 3.84 -14.41 2.13
C LEU A 100 3.12 -14.94 3.38
N SER A 101 3.91 -15.29 4.40
CA SER A 101 3.41 -15.73 5.69
C SER A 101 2.62 -14.62 6.39
N GLN A 102 1.74 -15.02 7.32
CA GLN A 102 0.99 -14.08 8.15
C GLN A 102 1.91 -13.07 8.86
N ALA A 103 3.00 -13.56 9.45
CA ALA A 103 4.00 -12.75 10.13
C ALA A 103 4.60 -11.66 9.22
N HIS A 104 4.92 -12.00 7.96
CA HIS A 104 5.47 -11.04 7.00
C HIS A 104 4.43 -10.01 6.54
N LEU A 105 3.17 -10.44 6.34
CA LEU A 105 2.08 -9.51 6.03
C LEU A 105 1.85 -8.54 7.18
N GLU A 106 1.83 -9.02 8.42
CA GLU A 106 1.64 -8.19 9.61
C GLU A 106 2.72 -7.13 9.73
N SER A 107 4.00 -7.51 9.58
CA SER A 107 5.12 -6.59 9.58
C SER A 107 5.02 -5.56 8.45
N ARG A 108 4.83 -5.99 7.20
CA ARG A 108 4.80 -5.11 6.02
C ARG A 108 3.65 -4.10 6.07
N TYR A 109 2.48 -4.53 6.51
CA TYR A 109 1.30 -3.67 6.55
C TYR A 109 1.15 -2.93 7.88
N GLY A 110 1.90 -3.27 8.92
CA GLY A 110 1.70 -2.70 10.26
C GLY A 110 0.39 -3.18 10.89
N TRP A 111 0.10 -4.47 10.76
CA TRP A 111 -0.96 -5.13 11.53
C TRP A 111 -0.38 -5.73 12.81
N VAL A 112 -1.20 -5.81 13.85
CA VAL A 112 -0.84 -6.45 15.12
C VAL A 112 -0.51 -7.92 14.87
N ARG A 113 0.49 -8.45 15.59
CA ARG A 113 0.87 -9.86 15.51
C ARG A 113 -0.31 -10.77 15.87
N GLY A 114 -0.55 -11.81 15.07
CA GLY A 114 -1.68 -12.72 15.26
C GLY A 114 -3.04 -12.11 14.89
N SER A 115 -3.07 -11.03 14.09
CA SER A 115 -4.33 -10.37 13.74
C SER A 115 -5.24 -11.26 12.88
N THR A 116 -6.54 -11.25 13.21
CA THR A 116 -7.58 -11.89 12.40
C THR A 116 -7.64 -11.32 10.98
N THR A 117 -7.20 -10.07 10.79
CA THR A 117 -7.14 -9.44 9.47
C THR A 117 -6.11 -10.13 8.57
N ALA A 118 -4.89 -10.35 9.05
CA ALA A 118 -3.84 -11.01 8.27
C ALA A 118 -4.19 -12.47 7.96
N SER A 119 -4.71 -13.19 8.97
CA SER A 119 -5.17 -14.58 8.83
C SER A 119 -6.20 -14.76 7.72
N ARG A 120 -7.14 -13.81 7.55
CA ARG A 120 -8.12 -13.85 6.44
C ARG A 120 -7.46 -13.83 5.07
N TYR A 121 -6.46 -12.98 4.85
CA TYR A 121 -5.77 -12.93 3.55
C TYR A 121 -5.00 -14.22 3.28
N VAL A 122 -4.28 -14.74 4.27
CA VAL A 122 -3.54 -16.01 4.12
C VAL A 122 -4.50 -17.17 3.86
N THR A 123 -5.63 -17.23 4.56
CA THR A 123 -6.63 -18.30 4.36
C THR A 123 -7.26 -18.25 2.97
N ILE A 124 -7.64 -17.05 2.50
CA ILE A 124 -8.33 -16.88 1.22
C ILE A 124 -7.36 -17.07 0.05
N PHE A 125 -6.18 -16.46 0.11
CA PHE A 125 -5.26 -16.37 -1.03
C PHE A 125 -4.07 -17.34 -0.94
N GLY A 126 -3.80 -17.93 0.22
CA GLY A 126 -2.74 -18.93 0.40
C GLY A 126 -3.02 -20.23 -0.36
N ARG A 127 -4.29 -20.56 -0.62
CA ARG A 127 -4.67 -21.69 -1.48
C ARG A 127 -4.36 -21.43 -2.96
N ASP A 128 -4.42 -20.18 -3.42
CA ASP A 128 -4.08 -19.80 -4.79
C ASP A 128 -2.57 -19.93 -5.07
N ALA A 129 -1.73 -19.89 -4.04
CA ALA A 129 -0.28 -20.09 -4.17
C ALA A 129 0.10 -21.55 -4.50
N ALA A 130 -0.74 -22.53 -4.11
CA ALA A 130 -0.49 -23.95 -4.32
C ALA A 130 -0.87 -24.44 -5.74
N ILE A 131 -1.64 -23.66 -6.51
CA ILE A 131 -2.09 -24.02 -7.86
C ILE A 131 -1.46 -23.06 -8.87
N ARG A 132 -0.25 -23.37 -9.37
CA ARG A 132 0.21 -22.75 -10.62
C ARG A 132 1.28 -23.54 -11.39
N PRO A 133 0.89 -24.20 -12.48
CA PRO A 133 1.58 -24.13 -13.75
C PRO A 133 0.79 -23.24 -14.73
N THR A 134 1.49 -22.27 -15.32
CA THR A 134 1.11 -21.49 -16.53
C THR A 134 -0.18 -20.63 -16.54
N GLY A 135 0.02 -19.32 -16.59
CA GLY A 135 -0.44 -18.55 -17.76
C GLY A 135 -1.91 -18.14 -17.96
N ARG A 136 -2.87 -18.37 -17.06
CA ARG A 136 -4.24 -17.85 -17.27
C ARG A 136 -4.90 -17.32 -15.99
N TRP A 137 -5.18 -16.02 -15.97
CA TRP A 137 -6.04 -15.41 -14.95
C TRP A 137 -7.49 -15.86 -15.20
N PRO A 138 -8.18 -16.46 -14.22
CA PRO A 138 -9.60 -16.75 -14.38
C PRO A 138 -10.36 -15.41 -14.39
N ARG A 139 -11.08 -15.12 -15.48
CA ARG A 139 -12.08 -14.05 -15.49
C ARG A 139 -13.15 -14.44 -14.47
N ARG A 140 -13.09 -13.86 -13.27
CA ARG A 140 -14.14 -13.99 -12.25
C ARG A 140 -14.73 -12.62 -11.97
N THR A 141 -15.94 -12.45 -12.48
CA THR A 141 -16.98 -11.54 -12.00
C THR A 141 -17.03 -11.59 -10.46
N GLY A 142 -16.85 -10.44 -9.82
CA GLY A 142 -17.19 -10.28 -8.40
C GLY A 142 -16.13 -10.68 -7.36
N LEU A 143 -14.88 -10.23 -7.49
CA LEU A 143 -14.01 -10.11 -6.32
C LEU A 143 -14.53 -8.96 -5.42
N ARG A 144 -15.49 -9.28 -4.56
CA ARG A 144 -15.78 -8.45 -3.39
C ARG A 144 -14.55 -8.44 -2.51
N CYS A 145 -14.01 -7.24 -2.26
CA CYS A 145 -13.06 -7.03 -1.17
C CYS A 145 -13.61 -7.68 0.11
N ALA A 146 -12.74 -8.32 0.89
CA ALA A 146 -13.11 -8.98 2.14
C ALA A 146 -14.13 -8.14 2.93
N PRO A 147 -15.29 -8.71 3.32
CA PRO A 147 -16.32 -7.95 4.02
C PRO A 147 -15.78 -7.42 5.35
N ARG A 148 -16.29 -6.24 5.74
CA ARG A 148 -15.98 -5.55 7.00
C ARG A 148 -16.10 -6.55 8.16
N GLY A 149 -14.97 -6.86 8.80
CA GLY A 149 -15.01 -7.38 10.16
C GLY A 149 -15.35 -6.21 11.05
N ASP A 150 -16.54 -6.25 11.64
CA ASP A 150 -17.01 -5.26 12.60
C ASP A 150 -16.13 -5.38 13.85
N THR A 151 -15.09 -4.57 13.95
CA THR A 151 -14.41 -4.36 15.23
C THR A 151 -15.30 -3.43 16.01
N GLY A 152 -16.18 -4.00 16.84
CA GLY A 152 -16.95 -3.27 17.84
C GLY A 152 -16.01 -2.54 18.78
N VAL A 153 -15.69 -1.30 18.44
CA VAL A 153 -15.09 -0.34 19.36
C VAL A 153 -16.26 0.38 20.02
N PRO A 154 -16.46 0.27 21.34
CA PRO A 154 -17.56 0.94 22.01
C PRO A 154 -17.37 2.45 21.89
N ARG A 155 -18.40 3.14 21.40
CA ARG A 155 -18.46 4.60 21.41
C ARG A 155 -18.53 5.05 22.86
N ARG A 156 -17.47 5.70 23.36
CA ARG A 156 -17.51 6.39 24.65
C ARG A 156 -18.58 7.48 24.55
N GLY A 157 -19.59 7.35 25.42
CA GLY A 157 -20.66 8.32 25.59
C GLY A 157 -20.10 9.69 25.98
N ARG A 158 -20.69 10.72 25.41
CA ARG A 158 -20.53 12.10 25.84
C ARG A 158 -21.50 12.29 27.02
N SER A 159 -20.96 12.49 28.21
CA SER A 159 -21.71 12.95 29.38
C SER A 159 -21.77 14.49 29.37
N PRO A 160 -22.73 15.09 30.11
CA PRO A 160 -23.65 16.13 29.63
C PRO A 160 -23.03 17.50 29.37
#